data_AF-C3YT46-F1
#
_entry.id   AF-C3YT46-F1
#
_cell.length_a   1.000
_cell.length_b   1.000
_cell.length_c   1.000
_cell.angle_alpha   90.00
_cell.angle_beta   90.00
_cell.angle_gamma   90.00
#
_symmetry.space_group_name_H-M   'P 1'
#
loop_
_entity.id
_entity.type
_entity.pdbx_description
1 polymer ?
#
loop_
_entity_poly.entity_id
_entity_poly.type
_entity_poly.pdbx_seq_one_letter_code
_entity_poly.pdbx_strand_id
1 'polypeptide(L)' 'MASKFPASDDFDEQFLTCSICMRYFQDPRVLPCLHTFCRECLKEWATKQQPLECPTCRTQVSLPDQG' A
#
# COMPACT_ATOMS: atom_id res chain seq x y z
N MET A 1 3.86 34.18 -26.71
CA MET A 1 2.99 32.99 -26.60
C MET A 1 3.75 31.81 -27.16
N ALA A 2 4.25 30.91 -26.32
CA ALA A 2 4.78 29.62 -26.76
C ALA A 2 4.75 28.67 -25.57
N SER A 3 3.84 27.71 -25.69
CA SER A 3 3.54 26.63 -24.78
C SER A 3 4.79 25.78 -24.54
N LYS A 4 5.28 25.72 -23.31
CA LYS A 4 6.24 24.71 -22.89
C LYS A 4 5.52 23.85 -21.86
N PHE A 5 5.00 22.74 -22.36
CA PHE A 5 4.43 21.60 -21.65
C PHE A 5 5.00 21.48 -20.22
N PRO A 6 4.14 21.41 -19.17
CA PRO A 6 4.65 21.11 -17.84
C PRO A 6 5.38 19.78 -17.93
N ALA A 7 6.65 19.78 -17.52
CA ALA A 7 7.44 18.57 -17.43
C ALA A 7 6.62 17.52 -16.67
N SER A 8 6.30 16.45 -17.36
CA SER A 8 5.73 15.23 -16.83
C SER A 8 6.75 14.60 -15.88
N ASP A 9 6.82 15.13 -14.66
CA ASP A 9 7.58 14.64 -13.51
C ASP A 9 6.69 14.75 -12.26
N ASP A 10 5.42 14.36 -12.41
CA ASP A 10 4.43 14.27 -11.32
C ASP A 10 3.52 13.08 -11.64
N PHE A 11 4.13 11.93 -11.96
CA PHE A 11 3.35 10.74 -12.33
C PHE A 11 3.76 9.47 -11.61
N ASP A 12 4.78 9.47 -10.75
CA ASP A 12 5.32 8.20 -10.22
C ASP A 12 5.47 8.14 -8.69
N GLU A 13 5.29 9.23 -7.96
CA GLU A 13 5.46 9.20 -6.50
C GLU A 13 4.30 8.52 -5.78
N GLN A 14 3.08 8.59 -6.32
CA GLN A 14 1.89 8.06 -5.64
C GLN A 14 1.79 6.52 -5.74
N PHE A 15 2.34 5.92 -6.80
CA PHE A 15 2.27 4.47 -7.04
C PHE A 15 3.21 3.65 -6.15
N LEU A 16 4.19 4.30 -5.52
CA LEU A 16 5.16 3.66 -4.63
C LEU A 16 4.91 3.98 -3.15
N THR A 17 3.74 4.53 -2.81
CA THR A 17 3.38 4.90 -1.44
C THR A 17 2.33 3.99 -0.84
N CYS A 18 2.52 3.66 0.44
CA CYS A 18 1.58 2.88 1.23
C CYS A 18 0.39 3.72 1.65
N SER A 19 -0.82 3.27 1.36
CA SER A 19 -2.05 4.00 1.72
C SER A 19 -2.35 4.01 3.23
N ILE A 20 -1.61 3.23 4.04
CA ILE A 20 -1.74 3.25 5.51
C ILE A 20 -0.89 4.38 6.11
N CYS A 21 0.40 4.47 5.75
CA CYS A 21 1.33 5.45 6.31
C CYS A 21 1.61 6.64 5.39
N MET A 22 1.07 6.65 4.17
CA MET A 22 1.28 7.67 3.13
C MET A 22 2.77 7.94 2.85
N ARG A 23 3.62 6.92 3.00
CA ARG A 23 5.07 6.97 2.78
C ARG A 23 5.47 5.91 1.76
N TYR A 24 6.67 6.05 1.21
CA TYR A 24 7.28 5.05 0.34
C TYR A 24 7.20 3.65 0.96
N PHE A 25 6.86 2.64 0.15
CA PHE A 25 6.75 1.27 0.60
C PHE A 25 8.06 0.77 1.20
N GLN A 26 8.03 0.46 2.49
CA GLN A 26 9.13 -0.17 3.21
C GLN A 26 8.74 -1.62 3.48
N ASP A 27 9.45 -2.55 2.84
CA ASP A 27 9.13 -3.99 2.82
C ASP A 27 7.67 -4.24 2.34
N PRO A 28 7.36 -3.96 1.06
CA PRO A 28 6.02 -4.11 0.52
C PRO A 28 5.58 -5.58 0.57
N ARG A 29 4.49 -5.87 1.28
CA ARG A 29 3.78 -7.13 1.16
C ARG A 29 2.53 -6.94 0.32
N VAL A 30 2.41 -7.80 -0.69
CA VAL A 30 1.24 -7.91 -1.54
C VAL A 30 0.26 -8.89 -0.90
N LEU A 31 -0.98 -8.45 -0.73
CA LEU A 31 -2.06 -9.27 -0.20
C LEU A 31 -2.69 -10.11 -1.33
N PRO A 32 -3.42 -11.20 -1.00
CA PRO A 32 -4.23 -11.96 -1.96
C PRO A 32 -5.25 -11.11 -2.74
N CYS A 33 -5.62 -9.93 -2.23
CA CYS A 33 -6.47 -8.97 -2.93
C CYS A 33 -5.68 -8.02 -3.87
N LEU A 34 -4.40 -8.32 -4.15
CA LEU A 34 -3.49 -7.55 -5.01
C LEU A 34 -3.19 -6.11 -4.52
N HIS A 35 -3.38 -5.85 -3.23
CA HIS A 35 -3.01 -4.57 -2.63
C HIS A 35 -1.69 -4.69 -1.89
N THR A 36 -0.83 -3.69 -2.05
CA THR A 36 0.50 -3.65 -1.47
C THR A 36 0.53 -2.69 -0.29
N PHE A 37 1.14 -3.09 0.82
CA PHE A 37 1.33 -2.26 2.01
C PHE A 37 2.67 -2.56 2.68
N CYS A 38 3.16 -1.66 3.51
CA CYS A 38 4.36 -1.93 4.31
C CYS A 38 4.10 -3.07 5.29
N ARG A 39 5.10 -3.94 5.47
CA ARG A 39 5.03 -5.06 6.44
C ARG A 39 4.69 -4.59 7.86
N GLU A 40 5.28 -3.48 8.29
CA GLU A 40 5.00 -2.86 9.59
C GLU A 40 3.55 -2.41 9.71
N CYS A 41 3.04 -1.68 8.70
CA CYS A 41 1.65 -1.22 8.68
C CYS A 41 0.67 -2.38 8.70
N LEU A 42 0.94 -3.45 7.95
CA LEU A 42 0.11 -4.66 7.96
C LEU A 42 0.15 -5.39 9.31
N LYS A 43 1.31 -5.44 9.96
CA LYS A 43 1.45 -6.07 11.28
C LYS A 43 0.67 -5.31 12.34
N GLU A 44 0.78 -3.98 12.34
CA GLU A 44 -0.02 -3.13 13.24
C GLU A 44 -1.52 -3.27 12.95
N TRP A 45 -1.90 -3.32 11.68
CA TRP A 45 -3.28 -3.48 11.26
C TRP A 45 -3.85 -4.85 11.68
N ALA A 46 -3.12 -5.93 11.47
CA ALA A 46 -3.46 -7.27 11.94
C ALA A 46 -3.62 -7.35 13.47
N THR A 47 -2.81 -6.56 14.20
CA THR A 47 -2.90 -6.50 15.67
C THR A 47 -4.16 -5.74 16.12
N LYS A 48 -4.55 -4.70 15.38
CA LYS A 48 -5.73 -3.87 15.69
C LYS A 48 -7.05 -4.49 15.22
N GLN A 49 -7.05 -5.24 14.13
CA GLN A 49 -8.26 -5.79 13.50
C GLN A 49 -8.10 -7.28 13.19
N GLN A 50 -8.92 -8.09 13.86
CA GLN A 50 -9.07 -9.53 13.65
C GLN A 50 -10.55 -9.82 13.36
N PRO A 51 -10.91 -10.42 12.22
CA PRO A 51 -10.02 -10.95 11.18
C PRO A 51 -9.29 -9.84 10.40
N LEU A 52 -8.09 -10.16 9.90
CA LEU A 52 -7.33 -9.21 9.10
C LEU A 52 -8.09 -8.90 7.80
N GLU A 53 -8.30 -7.62 7.52
CA GLU A 53 -8.98 -7.12 6.33
C GLU A 53 -8.12 -6.12 5.57
N CYS A 54 -8.24 -6.07 4.25
CA CYS A 54 -7.51 -5.09 3.46
C CYS A 54 -8.06 -3.67 3.73
N PRO A 55 -7.24 -2.68 4.08
CA PRO A 55 -7.72 -1.31 4.35
C PRO A 55 -8.29 -0.62 3.11
N THR A 56 -7.89 -1.04 1.90
CA THR A 56 -8.37 -0.44 0.64
C THR A 56 -9.67 -1.08 0.15
N CYS A 57 -9.75 -2.42 0.12
CA CYS A 57 -10.88 -3.14 -0.48
C CYS A 57 -11.74 -3.92 0.52
N ARG A 58 -11.41 -3.87 1.83
CA ARG A 58 -12.10 -4.60 2.91
C ARG A 58 -12.18 -6.11 2.70
N THR A 59 -11.41 -6.66 1.76
CA THR A 59 -11.34 -8.11 1.53
C THR A 59 -10.67 -8.77 2.72
N GLN A 60 -11.27 -9.82 3.25
CA GLN A 60 -10.68 -10.61 4.32
C GLN A 60 -9.39 -11.26 3.82
N VAL A 61 -8.32 -11.06 4.58
CA VAL A 61 -6.98 -11.48 4.24
C VAL A 61 -6.55 -12.50 5.26
N SER A 62 -6.26 -13.71 4.82
CA SER A 62 -5.54 -14.67 5.64
C SER A 62 -4.08 -14.51 5.28
N LEU A 63 -3.28 -13.81 6.11
CA LEU A 63 -1.83 -13.92 5.97
C LEU A 63 -1.50 -15.37 6.30
N PRO A 64 -0.98 -16.17 5.34
CA PRO A 64 -0.37 -17.42 5.75
C PRO A 64 0.83 -17.03 6.64
N ASP A 65 0.89 -17.61 7.83
CA ASP A 65 2.10 -17.71 8.65
C ASP A 65 3.19 -18.41 7.81
N GLN A 66 3.76 -17.72 6.82
CA GLN A 66 4.97 -18.18 6.17
C GLN A 66 6.11 -17.60 6.99
N GLY A 67 6.63 -18.50 7.84
CA GLY A 67 7.66 -18.30 8.86
C GLY A 67 8.95 -17.68 8.38
#